data_AF-A0A0D2FM15-F1
#
_entry.id   AF-A0A0D2FM15-F1
#
_cell.length_a   1.000
_cell.length_b   1.000
_cell.length_c   1.000
_cell.angle_alpha   90.00
_cell.angle_beta   90.00
_cell.angle_gamma   90.00
#
_symmetry.space_group_name_H-M   'P 1'
#
loop_
_entity.id
_entity.type
_entity.pdbx_description
1 polymer ?
#
loop_
_entity_poly.entity_id
_entity_poly.type
_entity_poly.pdbx_seq_one_letter_code
_entity_poly.pdbx_strand_id
1 'polypeptide(L)'
;MAMPDLELLREEWKTLYSDTLPELAKARDPCQPKWPVTLDHCFARIILDNAIGDGQKQWDKILPKPAVRNMNEQQLQKAITLGLRIVGGDVDLCQLDEISLICRGKNGKNYGSLTAKRAPQKERQGPSASDASKRIFDEVEGPDAPSPRKARKTDKKQSTLDTWHPQKFEQTRPTSEKMWRTNEQQPDYDELKQALRRVRSHPSLTPYRKRLYTVLLSVPRGRYTTYAAISEYLKSSARAVGNGMRNNPFAPEVPCHRVLAADGSIGGFHGDWGKDGKHAAKKIELLRGEGIRFDSRGKVCGEPFRKFHDFQEVPEDSPA
;
A
#
# COMPACT_ATOMS: atom_id res chain seq x y z
N MET A 1 -13.21 18.68 38.54
CA MET A 1 -14.38 18.18 37.79
C MET A 1 -14.03 16.79 37.30
N ALA A 2 -14.82 15.77 37.65
CA ALA A 2 -14.63 14.44 37.09
C ALA A 2 -14.82 14.53 35.57
N MET A 3 -13.85 14.01 34.80
CA MET A 3 -14.01 13.89 33.35
C MET A 3 -15.22 12.96 33.11
N PRO A 4 -16.16 13.33 32.22
CA PRO A 4 -17.26 12.44 31.89
C PRO A 4 -16.69 11.13 31.33
N ASP A 5 -17.27 9.99 31.74
CA ASP A 5 -16.84 8.64 31.40
C ASP A 5 -16.56 8.46 29.88
N LEU A 6 -17.39 9.10 29.06
CA LEU A 6 -17.24 9.15 27.60
C LEU A 6 -15.93 9.81 27.11
N GLU A 7 -15.47 10.88 27.76
CA GLU A 7 -14.26 11.57 27.34
C GLU A 7 -13.00 10.80 27.74
N LEU A 8 -13.06 10.08 28.87
CA LEU A 8 -12.02 9.14 29.28
C LEU A 8 -11.89 8.00 28.25
N LEU A 9 -13.01 7.40 27.84
CA LEU A 9 -13.02 6.38 26.80
C LEU A 9 -12.50 6.90 25.45
N ARG A 10 -12.77 8.17 25.10
CA ARG A 10 -12.24 8.78 23.87
C ARG A 10 -10.72 8.92 23.91
N GLU A 11 -10.16 9.39 25.02
CA GLU A 11 -8.71 9.53 25.17
C GLU A 11 -8.03 8.16 25.28
N GLU A 12 -8.64 7.18 25.95
CA GLU A 12 -8.15 5.79 25.97
C GLU A 12 -8.12 5.18 24.57
N TRP A 13 -9.24 5.29 23.84
CA TRP A 13 -9.33 4.84 22.45
C TRP A 13 -8.26 5.49 21.58
N LYS A 14 -8.11 6.81 21.69
CA LYS A 14 -7.12 7.59 20.95
C LYS A 14 -5.71 7.09 21.22
N THR A 15 -5.32 7.03 22.50
CA THR A 15 -4.01 6.53 22.94
C THR A 15 -3.73 5.13 22.39
N LEU A 16 -4.72 4.24 22.45
CA LEU A 16 -4.60 2.86 22.00
C LEU A 16 -4.23 2.74 20.52
N TYR A 17 -4.92 3.50 19.64
CA TYR A 17 -4.65 3.43 18.19
C TYR A 17 -3.51 4.35 17.73
N SER A 18 -3.27 5.50 18.39
CA SER A 18 -2.22 6.44 17.96
C SER A 18 -0.83 6.10 18.48
N ASP A 19 -0.75 5.49 19.67
CA ASP A 19 0.50 5.32 20.39
C ASP A 19 0.76 3.84 20.69
N THR A 20 -0.08 3.18 21.49
CA THR A 20 0.18 1.81 22.00
C THR A 20 0.39 0.79 20.88
N LEU A 21 -0.57 0.63 19.98
CA LEU A 21 -0.49 -0.37 18.90
C LEU A 21 0.65 -0.07 17.90
N PRO A 22 0.86 1.18 17.45
CA PRO A 22 2.03 1.53 16.65
C PRO A 22 3.37 1.27 17.34
N GLU A 23 3.49 1.48 18.65
CA GLU A 23 4.72 1.18 19.40
C GLU A 23 5.01 -0.32 19.44
N LEU A 24 4.01 -1.15 19.76
CA LEU A 24 4.15 -2.61 19.73
C LEU A 24 4.54 -3.13 18.33
N ALA A 25 3.94 -2.56 17.28
CA ALA A 25 4.27 -2.92 15.91
C ALA A 25 5.71 -2.55 15.51
N LYS A 26 6.20 -1.38 15.96
CA LYS A 26 7.60 -0.96 15.75
C LYS A 26 8.57 -1.85 16.52
N ALA A 27 8.23 -2.20 17.76
CA ALA A 27 8.99 -3.11 18.60
C ALA A 27 8.97 -4.57 18.11
N ARG A 28 8.07 -4.90 17.17
CA ARG A 28 7.78 -6.28 16.73
C ARG A 28 7.44 -7.17 17.91
N ASP A 29 6.54 -6.69 18.76
CA ASP A 29 6.12 -7.40 19.96
C ASP A 29 5.65 -8.83 19.60
N PRO A 30 6.10 -9.86 20.35
CA PRO A 30 5.77 -11.25 20.09
C PRO A 30 4.31 -11.61 20.32
N CYS A 31 3.49 -10.71 20.91
CA CYS A 31 2.05 -10.92 21.08
C CYS A 31 1.31 -11.13 19.74
N GLN A 32 1.90 -10.66 18.64
CA GLN A 32 1.41 -10.94 17.29
C GLN A 32 2.49 -11.67 16.48
N PRO A 33 2.16 -12.77 15.78
CA PRO A 33 3.13 -13.47 14.94
C PRO A 33 3.60 -12.63 13.75
N LYS A 34 2.76 -11.69 13.30
CA LYS A 34 3.05 -10.73 12.25
C LYS A 34 2.27 -9.44 12.48
N TRP A 35 2.92 -8.31 12.24
CA TRP A 35 2.31 -6.98 12.29
C TRP A 35 1.98 -6.51 10.86
N PRO A 36 0.72 -6.61 10.40
CA PRO A 36 0.33 -6.26 9.03
C PRO A 36 0.37 -4.76 8.73
N VAL A 37 0.30 -3.94 9.78
CA VAL A 37 0.26 -2.47 9.70
C VAL A 37 1.16 -1.85 10.76
N THR A 38 1.63 -0.64 10.49
CA THR A 38 2.52 0.13 11.40
C THR A 38 2.06 1.58 11.61
N LEU A 39 0.96 1.98 10.95
CA LEU A 39 0.44 3.35 10.99
C LEU A 39 -0.79 3.42 11.90
N ASP A 40 -0.82 4.44 12.75
CA ASP A 40 -1.90 4.83 13.66
C ASP A 40 -3.32 4.63 13.10
N HIS A 41 -3.62 5.31 11.99
CA HIS A 41 -4.94 5.27 11.36
C HIS A 41 -5.26 3.90 10.76
N CYS A 42 -4.28 3.06 10.45
CA CYS A 42 -4.56 1.69 9.97
C CYS A 42 -5.12 0.83 11.10
N PHE A 43 -4.58 0.92 12.32
CA PHE A 43 -5.09 0.20 13.49
C PHE A 43 -6.53 0.60 13.82
N ALA A 44 -6.79 1.90 13.94
CA ALA A 44 -8.14 2.41 14.19
C ALA A 44 -9.12 1.85 13.16
N ARG A 45 -8.72 1.85 11.89
CA ARG A 45 -9.56 1.46 10.75
C ARG A 45 -9.85 -0.05 10.71
N ILE A 46 -8.88 -0.89 11.08
CA ILE A 46 -9.06 -2.35 11.23
C ILE A 46 -10.00 -2.65 12.40
N ILE A 47 -9.73 -2.05 13.56
CA ILE A 47 -10.53 -2.27 14.78
C ILE A 47 -11.97 -1.81 14.55
N LEU A 48 -12.18 -0.62 13.96
CA LEU A 48 -13.53 -0.10 13.74
C LEU A 48 -14.34 -0.93 12.75
N ASP A 49 -13.74 -1.45 11.67
CA ASP A 49 -14.48 -2.33 10.75
C ASP A 49 -14.92 -3.63 11.43
N ASN A 50 -14.13 -4.16 12.37
CA ASN A 50 -14.48 -5.38 13.09
C ASN A 50 -15.43 -5.12 14.27
N ALA A 51 -15.24 -4.02 15.01
CA ALA A 51 -16.01 -3.72 16.22
C ALA A 51 -17.33 -2.95 15.98
N ILE A 52 -17.38 -2.13 14.91
CA ILE A 52 -18.54 -1.32 14.55
C ILE A 52 -19.19 -1.84 13.28
N GLY A 53 -18.37 -2.28 12.32
CA GLY A 53 -18.81 -2.88 11.06
C GLY A 53 -19.21 -4.36 11.15
N ASP A 54 -19.03 -4.97 12.32
CA ASP A 54 -19.20 -6.42 12.59
C ASP A 54 -18.49 -7.32 11.57
N GLY A 55 -17.41 -6.82 10.94
CA GLY A 55 -16.69 -7.52 9.88
C GLY A 55 -17.49 -7.72 8.58
N GLN A 56 -18.65 -7.06 8.45
CA GLN A 56 -19.50 -7.14 7.26
C GLN A 56 -19.50 -5.85 6.44
N LYS A 57 -19.42 -4.71 7.13
CA LYS A 57 -19.48 -3.38 6.49
C LYS A 57 -18.30 -2.54 6.94
N GLN A 58 -17.86 -1.64 6.07
CA GLN A 58 -16.91 -0.61 6.45
C GLN A 58 -17.53 0.31 7.52
N TRP A 59 -16.78 0.65 8.57
CA TRP A 59 -17.30 1.41 9.72
C TRP A 59 -17.90 2.76 9.33
N ASP A 60 -17.38 3.42 8.29
CA ASP A 60 -17.83 4.74 7.85
C ASP A 60 -19.16 4.73 7.08
N LYS A 61 -19.75 3.54 6.89
CA LYS A 61 -21.13 3.37 6.44
C LYS A 61 -22.14 3.34 7.58
N ILE A 62 -21.65 3.17 8.82
CA ILE A 62 -22.47 3.05 10.03
C ILE A 62 -22.32 4.32 10.88
N LEU A 63 -21.12 4.93 10.88
CA LEU A 63 -20.79 6.04 11.75
C LEU A 63 -20.23 7.24 10.97
N PRO A 64 -20.67 8.48 11.27
CA PRO A 64 -20.08 9.68 10.67
C PRO A 64 -18.65 9.95 11.15
N LYS A 65 -17.89 10.66 10.30
CA LYS A 65 -16.51 11.06 10.58
C LYS A 65 -16.49 12.35 11.42
N PRO A 66 -15.52 12.54 12.34
CA PRO A 66 -14.51 11.57 12.78
C PRO A 66 -15.07 10.58 13.80
N ALA A 67 -14.64 9.32 13.75
CA ALA A 67 -15.18 8.24 14.60
C ALA A 67 -15.07 8.55 16.10
N VAL A 68 -13.93 9.07 16.55
CA VAL A 68 -13.66 9.41 17.96
C VAL A 68 -14.75 10.32 18.56
N ARG A 69 -15.29 11.27 17.78
CA ARG A 69 -16.32 12.19 18.27
C ARG A 69 -17.73 11.62 18.20
N ASN A 70 -17.97 10.71 17.25
CA ASN A 70 -19.32 10.27 16.93
C ASN A 70 -19.69 8.91 17.54
N MET A 71 -18.71 8.13 18.03
CA MET A 71 -19.00 6.89 18.76
C MET A 71 -19.66 7.17 20.10
N ASN A 72 -20.66 6.36 20.44
CA ASN A 72 -21.21 6.30 21.79
C ASN A 72 -20.32 5.45 22.72
N GLU A 73 -20.65 5.45 24.01
CA GLU A 73 -19.92 4.74 25.06
C GLU A 73 -19.74 3.24 24.76
N GLN A 74 -20.81 2.55 24.36
CA GLN A 74 -20.76 1.12 24.02
C GLN A 74 -19.87 0.83 22.81
N GLN A 75 -19.89 1.70 21.80
CA GLN A 75 -19.05 1.58 20.60
C GLN A 75 -17.58 1.81 20.92
N LEU A 76 -17.26 2.81 21.76
CA LEU A 76 -15.92 3.03 22.27
C LEU A 76 -15.44 1.83 23.08
N GLN A 77 -16.25 1.32 23.99
CA GLN A 77 -15.91 0.15 24.80
C GLN A 77 -15.62 -1.07 23.93
N LYS A 78 -16.44 -1.33 22.91
CA LYS A 78 -16.20 -2.43 21.95
C LYS A 78 -14.87 -2.26 21.21
N ALA A 79 -14.59 -1.05 20.72
CA ALA A 79 -13.35 -0.76 19.99
C ALA A 79 -12.11 -0.89 20.89
N ILE A 80 -12.15 -0.34 22.11
CA ILE A 80 -11.09 -0.45 23.12
C ILE A 80 -10.88 -1.91 23.50
N THR A 81 -11.94 -2.64 23.82
CA THR A 81 -11.87 -4.06 24.18
C THR A 81 -11.20 -4.88 23.08
N LEU A 82 -11.57 -4.67 21.81
CA LEU A 82 -10.92 -5.35 20.69
C LEU A 82 -9.45 -4.95 20.55
N GLY A 83 -9.12 -3.67 20.72
CA GLY A 83 -7.74 -3.19 20.69
C GLY A 83 -6.87 -3.77 21.81
N LEU A 84 -7.40 -3.88 23.03
CA LEU A 84 -6.70 -4.50 24.16
C LEU A 84 -6.49 -6.01 23.94
N ARG A 85 -7.44 -6.71 23.32
CA ARG A 85 -7.26 -8.11 22.91
C ARG A 85 -6.16 -8.27 21.86
N ILE A 86 -5.97 -7.29 20.98
CA ILE A 86 -4.83 -7.29 20.03
C ILE A 86 -3.52 -7.12 20.81
N VAL A 87 -3.46 -6.19 21.77
CA VAL A 87 -2.31 -5.98 22.65
C VAL A 87 -1.95 -7.26 23.42
N GLY A 88 -2.95 -7.97 23.94
CA GLY A 88 -2.78 -9.22 24.67
C GLY A 88 -2.46 -10.45 23.80
N GLY A 89 -2.56 -10.35 22.47
CA GLY A 89 -2.39 -11.48 21.56
C GLY A 89 -3.57 -12.46 21.53
N ASP A 90 -4.71 -12.10 22.14
CA ASP A 90 -5.93 -12.93 22.18
C ASP A 90 -6.64 -13.02 20.83
N VAL A 91 -6.34 -12.09 19.93
CA VAL A 91 -6.86 -12.03 18.57
C VAL A 91 -5.73 -11.80 17.57
N ASP A 92 -5.81 -12.49 16.44
CA ASP A 92 -4.84 -12.35 15.36
C ASP A 92 -5.14 -11.10 14.52
N LEU A 93 -4.23 -10.13 14.58
CA LEU A 93 -4.36 -8.87 13.85
C LEU A 93 -4.35 -9.07 12.33
N CYS A 94 -3.67 -10.09 11.80
CA CYS A 94 -3.70 -10.40 10.37
C CYS A 94 -5.12 -10.80 9.93
N GLN A 95 -5.82 -11.63 10.71
CA GLN A 95 -7.20 -12.02 10.42
C GLN A 95 -8.14 -10.81 10.42
N LEU A 96 -7.98 -9.91 11.40
CA LEU A 96 -8.77 -8.69 11.48
C LEU A 96 -8.50 -7.75 10.29
N ASP A 97 -7.25 -7.66 9.82
CA ASP A 97 -6.90 -6.90 8.61
C ASP A 97 -7.52 -7.52 7.35
N GLU A 98 -7.54 -8.86 7.21
CA GLU A 98 -8.20 -9.54 6.09
C GLU A 98 -9.69 -9.22 6.03
N ILE A 99 -10.39 -9.34 7.16
CA ILE A 99 -11.82 -8.98 7.27
C ILE A 99 -12.00 -7.52 6.86
N SER A 100 -11.17 -6.63 7.40
CA SER A 100 -11.22 -5.21 7.09
C SER A 100 -10.95 -4.91 5.61
N LEU A 101 -10.10 -5.67 4.92
CA LEU A 101 -9.88 -5.56 3.48
C LEU A 101 -11.10 -6.02 2.69
N ILE A 102 -11.71 -7.15 3.07
CA ILE A 102 -12.92 -7.70 2.45
C ILE A 102 -14.09 -6.73 2.54
N CYS A 103 -14.33 -6.12 3.70
CA CYS A 103 -15.41 -5.13 3.90
C CYS A 103 -15.32 -3.92 2.95
N ARG A 104 -14.14 -3.66 2.38
CA ARG A 104 -13.87 -2.52 1.48
C ARG A 104 -13.80 -2.92 0.02
N GLY A 105 -14.10 -4.18 -0.31
CA GLY A 105 -13.99 -4.71 -1.66
C GLY A 105 -12.55 -4.91 -2.14
N LYS A 106 -11.59 -5.15 -1.24
CA LYS A 106 -10.21 -5.48 -1.58
C LYS A 106 -9.98 -6.99 -1.46
N ASN A 107 -9.13 -7.56 -2.32
CA ASN A 107 -8.78 -8.98 -2.26
C ASN A 107 -8.06 -9.30 -0.93
N GLY A 108 -8.71 -10.07 -0.06
CA GLY A 108 -8.23 -10.42 1.28
C GLY A 108 -7.13 -11.48 1.36
N LYS A 109 -6.55 -11.94 0.23
CA LYS A 109 -5.56 -13.04 0.21
C LYS A 109 -4.11 -12.52 0.29
N ASN A 110 -3.77 -11.81 1.37
CA ASN A 110 -2.41 -11.29 1.56
C ASN A 110 -1.59 -12.05 2.62
N TYR A 111 -2.23 -12.85 3.47
CA TYR A 111 -1.54 -13.64 4.50
C TYR A 111 -1.73 -15.13 4.18
N GLY A 112 -0.62 -15.87 4.12
CA GLY A 112 -0.66 -17.31 3.92
C GLY A 112 -1.41 -17.95 5.09
N SER A 113 -2.43 -18.75 4.79
CA SER A 113 -3.21 -19.50 5.77
C SER A 113 -2.30 -20.28 6.70
N LEU A 114 -2.16 -19.81 7.93
CA LEU A 114 -1.79 -20.62 9.07
C LEU A 114 -3.05 -20.79 9.91
N THR A 115 -3.47 -22.05 10.02
CA THR A 115 -4.45 -22.61 10.95
C THR A 115 -5.91 -22.71 10.51
N ALA A 116 -6.20 -23.77 9.75
CA ALA A 116 -7.33 -24.63 10.10
C ALA A 116 -6.85 -25.61 11.20
N LYS A 117 -7.31 -25.40 12.44
CA LYS A 117 -7.62 -26.45 13.44
C LYS A 117 -8.09 -25.78 14.72
N ARG A 118 -9.39 -25.51 14.77
CA ARG A 118 -10.12 -25.32 16.02
C ARG A 118 -10.26 -26.72 16.64
N ALA A 119 -9.43 -27.04 17.62
CA ALA A 119 -9.68 -28.18 18.51
C ALA A 119 -10.64 -27.70 19.62
N PRO A 120 -11.67 -28.47 20.02
CA PRO A 120 -12.50 -28.11 21.15
C PRO A 120 -11.70 -28.27 22.43
N GLN A 121 -11.57 -27.20 23.22
CA GLN A 121 -11.16 -27.29 24.61
C GLN A 121 -12.24 -28.08 25.37
N LYS A 122 -11.91 -29.33 25.73
CA LYS A 122 -12.62 -30.03 26.80
C LYS A 122 -12.02 -29.59 28.13
N GLU A 123 -12.90 -29.09 28.98
CA GLU A 123 -12.65 -28.76 30.38
C GLU A 123 -12.00 -29.94 31.11
N ARG A 124 -10.96 -29.63 31.89
CA ARG A 124 -10.40 -30.55 32.87
C ARG A 124 -11.32 -30.60 34.08
N GLN A 125 -12.04 -31.70 34.23
CA GLN A 125 -12.42 -32.23 35.54
C GLN A 125 -12.20 -33.75 35.50
N GLY A 126 -11.41 -34.28 36.41
CA GLY A 126 -11.44 -35.69 36.80
C GLY A 126 -11.86 -35.79 38.28
N PRO A 127 -11.93 -36.99 38.88
CA PRO A 127 -11.88 -38.34 38.30
C PRO A 127 -13.07 -39.23 38.73
N SER A 128 -13.32 -40.36 38.05
CA SER A 128 -13.94 -41.56 38.68
C SER A 128 -13.87 -42.79 37.78
N ALA A 129 -13.74 -43.94 38.43
CA ALA A 129 -13.53 -45.30 37.95
C ALA A 129 -14.68 -45.89 37.11
N SER A 130 -14.36 -46.87 36.25
CA SER A 130 -14.71 -48.30 36.38
C SER A 130 -14.81 -49.01 35.02
N ASP A 131 -14.24 -50.23 34.98
CA ASP A 131 -14.63 -51.41 34.18
C ASP A 131 -14.64 -51.34 32.63
N ALA A 132 -13.76 -52.03 31.92
CA ALA A 132 -13.58 -53.49 31.76
C ALA A 132 -14.46 -54.10 30.66
N SER A 133 -13.82 -55.00 29.89
CA SER A 133 -14.39 -56.02 28.98
C SER A 133 -14.91 -55.49 27.64
N LYS A 134 -14.79 -56.17 26.48
CA LYS A 134 -14.38 -57.54 26.08
C LYS A 134 -14.31 -57.50 24.51
N ARG A 135 -13.37 -58.22 23.87
CA ARG A 135 -13.60 -59.38 22.96
C ARG A 135 -14.54 -59.09 21.75
N ILE A 136 -14.36 -59.53 20.49
CA ILE A 136 -13.72 -60.72 19.87
C ILE A 136 -14.05 -60.65 18.34
N PHE A 137 -13.16 -61.19 17.48
CA PHE A 137 -13.37 -61.86 16.15
C PHE A 137 -14.13 -61.09 15.03
N ASP A 138 -13.96 -61.29 13.72
CA ASP A 138 -13.44 -62.42 12.93
C ASP A 138 -13.10 -61.98 11.49
N GLU A 139 -12.35 -62.83 10.80
CA GLU A 139 -12.02 -62.85 9.36
C GLU A 139 -13.25 -62.87 8.41
N VAL A 140 -13.03 -62.56 7.12
CA VAL A 140 -13.27 -63.48 5.97
C VAL A 140 -12.86 -62.81 4.64
N GLU A 141 -12.14 -63.58 3.81
CA GLU A 141 -11.59 -63.25 2.49
C GLU A 141 -12.59 -63.27 1.32
N GLY A 142 -12.32 -62.44 0.29
CA GLY A 142 -12.41 -62.68 -1.18
C GLY A 142 -13.73 -63.12 -1.85
N PRO A 143 -13.85 -63.19 -3.20
CA PRO A 143 -12.83 -62.97 -4.24
C PRO A 143 -13.31 -62.19 -5.52
N ASP A 144 -12.39 -62.11 -6.49
CA ASP A 144 -12.55 -62.02 -7.96
C ASP A 144 -12.79 -60.70 -8.73
N ALA A 145 -11.87 -60.50 -9.69
CA ALA A 145 -11.79 -59.47 -10.74
C ALA A 145 -12.56 -59.90 -12.02
N PRO A 146 -12.73 -59.05 -13.06
CA PRO A 146 -11.65 -58.86 -14.04
C PRO A 146 -11.52 -57.46 -14.72
N SER A 147 -10.33 -57.28 -15.31
CA SER A 147 -9.78 -56.23 -16.21
C SER A 147 -10.56 -56.04 -17.54
N PRO A 148 -10.12 -55.28 -18.60
CA PRO A 148 -8.93 -54.41 -18.80
C PRO A 148 -9.16 -53.09 -19.60
N ARG A 149 -8.14 -52.20 -19.69
CA ARG A 149 -7.49 -51.72 -20.96
C ARG A 149 -6.67 -50.42 -20.82
N LYS A 150 -5.34 -50.61 -20.84
CA LYS A 150 -4.27 -49.95 -21.63
C LYS A 150 -4.30 -48.43 -21.90
N ALA A 151 -3.37 -47.75 -21.22
CA ALA A 151 -2.27 -46.89 -21.70
C ALA A 151 -2.38 -46.15 -23.06
N ARG A 152 -2.06 -44.84 -23.03
CA ARG A 152 -1.25 -44.21 -24.10
C ARG A 152 -0.46 -42.98 -23.62
N LYS A 153 0.83 -42.99 -23.94
CA LYS A 153 1.83 -41.90 -23.85
C LYS A 153 1.49 -40.74 -24.79
N THR A 154 1.90 -39.53 -24.42
CA THR A 154 2.50 -38.42 -25.21
C THR A 154 2.59 -37.19 -24.27
N ASP A 155 3.49 -36.21 -24.34
CA ASP A 155 4.78 -36.01 -25.00
C ASP A 155 5.47 -34.90 -24.20
N LYS A 156 6.73 -35.10 -23.82
CA LYS A 156 7.60 -34.00 -23.35
C LYS A 156 8.01 -33.21 -24.59
N LYS A 157 7.47 -32.01 -24.77
CA LYS A 157 8.09 -30.99 -25.63
C LYS A 157 8.92 -30.06 -24.76
N GLN A 158 10.22 -30.34 -24.74
CA GLN A 158 11.26 -29.34 -24.52
C GLN A 158 11.10 -28.28 -25.61
N SER A 159 10.80 -27.05 -25.20
CA SER A 159 10.94 -25.87 -26.05
C SER A 159 12.21 -25.15 -25.61
N THR A 160 13.23 -25.29 -26.45
CA THR A 160 14.46 -24.50 -26.47
C THR A 160 14.12 -23.01 -26.53
N LEU A 161 14.58 -22.24 -25.54
CA LEU A 161 14.72 -20.79 -25.62
C LEU A 161 16.09 -20.43 -25.07
N ASP A 162 16.97 -20.26 -26.05
CA ASP A 162 18.25 -19.54 -26.12
C ASP A 162 19.01 -19.20 -24.83
N THR A 163 20.14 -19.88 -24.71
CA THR A 163 21.29 -19.61 -23.88
C THR A 163 21.76 -18.16 -24.06
N TRP A 164 21.51 -17.31 -23.05
CA TRP A 164 22.06 -15.96 -23.00
C TRP A 164 23.57 -16.04 -22.76
N HIS A 165 24.37 -15.66 -23.75
CA HIS A 165 25.82 -15.50 -23.62
C HIS A 165 26.14 -14.12 -23.04
N PRO A 166 26.94 -14.02 -21.96
CA PRO A 166 27.40 -12.74 -21.45
C PRO A 166 28.49 -12.21 -22.40
N GLN A 167 28.11 -11.31 -23.32
CA GLN A 167 29.11 -10.52 -24.02
C GLN A 167 29.75 -9.54 -23.04
N LYS A 168 31.06 -9.70 -22.84
CA LYS A 168 31.93 -8.74 -22.14
C LYS A 168 31.69 -7.35 -22.71
N PHE A 169 31.13 -6.45 -21.91
CA PHE A 169 31.11 -5.03 -22.23
C PHE A 169 32.44 -4.44 -21.77
N GLU A 170 33.35 -4.25 -22.73
CA GLU A 170 34.61 -3.53 -22.56
C GLU A 170 34.34 -2.16 -21.93
N GLN A 171 34.99 -1.86 -20.81
CA GLN A 171 34.94 -0.56 -20.16
C GLN A 171 35.69 0.46 -21.04
N THR A 172 34.95 1.25 -21.81
CA THR A 172 35.48 2.51 -22.34
C THR A 172 34.71 3.65 -21.66
N ARG A 173 35.42 4.44 -20.86
CA ARG A 173 34.90 5.70 -20.30
C ARG A 173 34.89 6.74 -21.43
N PRO A 174 33.74 7.29 -21.87
CA PRO A 174 33.76 8.46 -22.72
C PRO A 174 33.75 9.71 -21.85
N THR A 175 34.71 10.57 -22.14
CA THR A 175 34.97 11.88 -21.52
C THR A 175 33.74 12.80 -21.59
N SER A 176 33.64 13.66 -20.58
CA SER A 176 32.48 14.40 -20.07
C SER A 176 31.74 15.40 -20.97
N GLU A 177 31.75 15.29 -22.30
CA GLU A 177 31.23 16.39 -23.14
C GLU A 177 30.31 16.01 -24.31
N LYS A 178 30.09 14.73 -24.62
CA LYS A 178 29.22 14.34 -25.75
C LYS A 178 28.34 13.13 -25.41
N MET A 179 27.28 13.34 -24.62
CA MET A 179 26.20 12.36 -24.53
C MET A 179 24.87 12.97 -24.02
N TRP A 180 24.21 13.79 -24.84
CA TRP A 180 22.79 14.12 -24.60
C TRP A 180 21.92 14.19 -25.88
N ARG A 181 22.43 13.77 -27.05
CA ARG A 181 21.58 13.66 -28.25
C ARG A 181 21.09 12.24 -28.46
N THR A 182 19.97 11.91 -27.82
CA THR A 182 18.96 11.03 -28.42
C THR A 182 17.62 11.23 -27.70
N ASN A 183 16.70 11.89 -28.42
CA ASN A 183 15.25 11.97 -28.15
C ASN A 183 14.77 12.88 -26.99
N GLU A 184 15.29 14.10 -26.89
CA GLU A 184 14.85 15.12 -25.94
C GLU A 184 13.87 16.08 -26.63
N GLN A 185 12.56 15.78 -26.59
CA GLN A 185 11.54 16.82 -26.77
C GLN A 185 11.61 17.71 -25.52
N GLN A 186 12.46 18.73 -25.57
CA GLN A 186 12.47 19.82 -24.59
C GLN A 186 11.03 20.36 -24.50
N PRO A 187 10.45 20.56 -23.30
CA PRO A 187 9.16 21.21 -23.19
C PRO A 187 9.22 22.54 -23.93
N ASP A 188 8.16 22.89 -24.65
CA ASP A 188 8.06 24.19 -25.29
C ASP A 188 8.30 25.25 -24.20
N TYR A 189 9.34 26.05 -24.40
CA TYR A 189 9.81 27.02 -23.44
C TYR A 189 8.69 28.02 -23.08
N ASP A 190 7.81 28.31 -24.04
CA ASP A 190 6.65 29.17 -23.84
C ASP A 190 5.57 28.49 -22.98
N GLU A 191 5.33 27.19 -23.16
CA GLU A 191 4.43 26.42 -22.29
C GLU A 191 4.94 26.38 -20.85
N LEU A 192 6.26 26.16 -20.67
CA LEU A 192 6.88 26.17 -19.35
C LEU A 192 6.78 27.55 -18.68
N LYS A 193 7.01 28.63 -19.43
CA LYS A 193 6.82 30.02 -18.98
C LYS A 193 5.39 30.27 -18.51
N GLN A 194 4.40 29.85 -19.32
CA GLN A 194 2.99 30.01 -18.99
C GLN A 194 2.61 29.23 -17.73
N ALA A 195 3.04 27.98 -17.61
CA ALA A 195 2.80 27.14 -16.43
C ALA A 195 3.36 27.78 -15.16
N LEU A 196 4.60 28.29 -15.23
CA LEU A 196 5.25 28.95 -14.11
C LEU A 196 4.54 30.24 -13.70
N ARG A 197 4.10 31.05 -14.67
CA ARG A 197 3.29 32.25 -14.40
C ARG A 197 1.99 31.89 -13.69
N ARG A 198 1.25 30.89 -14.18
CA ARG A 198 -0.02 30.41 -13.56
C ARG A 198 0.20 29.90 -12.13
N VAL A 199 1.23 29.10 -11.89
CA VAL A 199 1.56 28.57 -10.56
C VAL A 199 1.88 29.71 -9.58
N ARG A 200 2.68 30.69 -10.01
CA ARG A 200 3.13 31.81 -9.18
C ARG A 200 2.02 32.79 -8.84
N SER A 201 1.17 33.12 -9.81
CA SER A 201 0.08 34.09 -9.65
C SER A 201 -1.15 33.51 -8.95
N HIS A 202 -1.25 32.20 -8.77
CA HIS A 202 -2.43 31.57 -8.19
C HIS A 202 -2.74 32.12 -6.78
N PRO A 203 -3.96 32.65 -6.54
CA PRO A 203 -4.27 33.41 -5.32
C PRO A 203 -4.39 32.53 -4.07
N SER A 204 -4.88 31.29 -4.21
CA SER A 204 -5.17 30.41 -3.07
C SER A 204 -4.07 29.38 -2.75
N LEU A 205 -2.94 29.38 -3.47
CA LEU A 205 -1.85 28.45 -3.19
C LEU A 205 -0.91 29.00 -2.12
N THR A 206 -0.59 28.15 -1.14
CA THR A 206 0.43 28.46 -0.13
C THR A 206 1.81 28.58 -0.78
N PRO A 207 2.75 29.33 -0.18
CA PRO A 207 4.13 29.41 -0.68
C PRO A 207 4.77 28.04 -0.92
N TYR A 208 4.52 27.09 0.00
CA TYR A 208 4.96 25.70 -0.16
C TYR A 208 4.38 25.03 -1.41
N ARG A 209 3.08 25.17 -1.68
CA ARG A 209 2.45 24.55 -2.85
C ARG A 209 2.95 25.18 -4.15
N LYS A 210 3.14 26.50 -4.19
CA LYS A 210 3.73 27.19 -5.34
C LYS A 210 5.12 26.61 -5.65
N ARG A 211 5.99 26.53 -4.63
CA ARG A 211 7.33 25.96 -4.77
C ARG A 211 7.29 24.48 -5.18
N LEU A 212 6.39 23.68 -4.59
CA LEU A 212 6.22 22.27 -4.94
C LEU A 212 5.87 22.08 -6.42
N TYR A 213 4.94 22.88 -6.96
CA TYR A 213 4.55 22.78 -8.37
C TYR A 213 5.63 23.32 -9.31
N THR A 214 6.35 24.37 -8.91
CA THR A 214 7.55 24.84 -9.63
C THR A 214 8.62 23.74 -9.72
N VAL A 215 8.93 23.06 -8.63
CA VAL A 215 9.87 21.93 -8.62
C VAL A 215 9.37 20.79 -9.50
N LEU A 216 8.07 20.50 -9.48
CA LEU A 216 7.52 19.41 -10.28
C LEU A 216 7.63 19.65 -11.79
N LEU A 217 7.57 20.91 -12.24
CA LEU A 217 7.80 21.27 -13.64
C LEU A 217 9.25 20.99 -14.11
N SER A 218 10.21 20.85 -13.18
CA SER A 218 11.59 20.47 -13.53
C SER A 218 11.76 18.99 -13.90
N VAL A 219 10.75 18.15 -13.64
CA VAL A 219 10.80 16.72 -13.98
C VAL A 219 10.46 16.56 -15.45
N PRO A 220 11.42 16.18 -16.32
CA PRO A 220 11.19 16.16 -17.76
C PRO A 220 10.26 15.02 -18.17
N ARG A 221 9.65 15.17 -19.36
CA ARG A 221 8.84 14.11 -19.98
C ARG A 221 9.67 12.83 -20.14
N GLY A 222 9.05 11.68 -19.88
CA GLY A 222 9.72 10.38 -19.95
C GLY A 222 10.60 10.05 -18.76
N ARG A 223 10.66 10.94 -17.76
CA ARG A 223 11.28 10.68 -16.45
C ARG A 223 10.21 10.69 -15.37
N TYR A 224 10.51 9.97 -14.29
CA TYR A 224 9.68 9.94 -13.10
C TYR A 224 10.53 10.35 -11.89
N THR A 225 9.87 10.74 -10.81
CA THR A 225 10.51 10.98 -9.52
C THR A 225 9.68 10.35 -8.40
N THR A 226 10.11 10.46 -7.14
CA THR A 226 9.41 9.89 -5.99
C THR A 226 8.99 10.95 -4.98
N TYR A 227 7.96 10.62 -4.19
CA TYR A 227 7.54 11.46 -3.06
C TYR A 227 8.70 11.76 -2.11
N ALA A 228 9.55 10.76 -1.86
CA ALA A 228 10.73 10.90 -1.01
C ALA A 228 11.73 11.91 -1.60
N ALA A 229 12.09 11.76 -2.89
CA ALA A 229 13.04 12.64 -3.56
C ALA A 229 12.60 14.11 -3.56
N ILE A 230 11.33 14.38 -3.87
CA ILE A 230 10.80 15.76 -3.83
C ILE A 230 10.79 16.28 -2.39
N SER A 231 10.38 15.46 -1.41
CA SER A 231 10.31 15.92 -0.02
C SER A 231 11.68 16.25 0.56
N GLU A 232 12.71 15.50 0.18
CA GLU A 232 14.10 15.74 0.54
C GLU A 232 14.58 17.09 -0.02
N TYR A 233 14.34 17.34 -1.33
CA TYR A 233 14.71 18.60 -1.97
C TYR A 233 13.98 19.82 -1.38
N LEU A 234 12.70 19.66 -1.07
CA LEU A 234 11.89 20.73 -0.47
C LEU A 234 12.11 20.89 1.04
N LYS A 235 12.90 20.02 1.69
CA LYS A 235 13.03 19.94 3.15
C LYS A 235 11.65 19.83 3.83
N SER A 236 10.83 18.91 3.33
CA SER A 236 9.45 18.67 3.78
C SER A 236 9.19 17.17 3.97
N SER A 237 7.92 16.75 4.09
CA SER A 237 7.53 15.35 4.24
C SER A 237 6.89 14.79 2.97
N ALA A 238 7.08 13.49 2.72
CA ALA A 238 6.41 12.78 1.63
C ALA A 238 4.88 12.89 1.70
N ARG A 239 4.31 12.99 2.92
CA ARG A 239 2.87 13.24 3.14
C ARG A 239 2.46 14.63 2.64
N ALA A 240 3.24 15.67 2.91
CA ALA A 240 2.98 17.01 2.41
C ALA A 240 3.05 17.09 0.87
N VAL A 241 4.03 16.41 0.26
CA VAL A 241 4.11 16.27 -1.20
C VAL A 241 2.88 15.55 -1.75
N GLY A 242 2.49 14.41 -1.17
CA GLY A 242 1.30 13.66 -1.57
C GLY A 242 0.01 14.47 -1.51
N ASN A 243 -0.17 15.26 -0.45
CA ASN A 243 -1.31 16.19 -0.33
C ASN A 243 -1.29 17.29 -1.41
N GLY A 244 -0.11 17.76 -1.81
CA GLY A 244 0.04 18.70 -2.93
C GLY A 244 -0.30 18.06 -4.27
N MET A 245 0.14 16.81 -4.52
CA MET A 245 -0.16 16.07 -5.75
C MET A 245 -1.66 15.78 -5.90
N ARG A 246 -2.33 15.41 -4.80
CA ARG A 246 -3.78 15.12 -4.78
C ARG A 246 -4.62 16.33 -5.16
N ASN A 247 -4.19 17.54 -4.77
CA ASN A 247 -4.94 18.78 -4.94
C ASN A 247 -4.30 19.71 -5.98
N ASN A 248 -3.61 19.15 -6.98
CA ASN A 248 -2.98 19.93 -8.04
C ASN A 248 -4.05 20.51 -8.99
N PRO A 249 -4.29 21.84 -8.98
CA PRO A 249 -5.30 22.45 -9.85
C PRO A 249 -4.83 22.57 -11.31
N PHE A 250 -3.54 22.35 -11.57
CA PHE A 250 -2.92 22.50 -12.90
C PHE A 250 -2.66 21.16 -13.59
N ALA A 251 -3.33 20.08 -13.18
CA ALA A 251 -3.21 18.81 -13.90
C ALA A 251 -3.90 18.92 -15.28
N PRO A 252 -3.34 18.39 -16.38
CA PRO A 252 -2.08 17.62 -16.48
C PRO A 252 -0.81 18.46 -16.76
N GLU A 253 -0.93 19.78 -16.96
CA GLU A 253 0.17 20.71 -17.26
C GLU A 253 1.31 20.62 -16.24
N VAL A 254 1.00 20.68 -14.94
CA VAL A 254 1.93 20.35 -13.86
C VAL A 254 1.89 18.83 -13.63
N PRO A 255 2.98 18.09 -13.93
CA PRO A 255 2.92 16.65 -14.19
C PRO A 255 2.91 15.80 -12.91
N CYS A 256 1.83 15.86 -12.14
CA CYS A 256 1.71 15.12 -10.87
C CYS A 256 1.70 13.59 -11.05
N HIS A 257 1.40 13.09 -12.25
CA HIS A 257 1.50 11.67 -12.59
C HIS A 257 2.96 11.16 -12.62
N ARG A 258 3.97 12.02 -12.75
CA ARG A 258 5.39 11.63 -12.72
C ARG A 258 5.92 11.31 -11.31
N VAL A 259 5.14 11.53 -10.25
CA VAL A 259 5.55 11.28 -8.86
C VAL A 259 5.06 9.91 -8.38
N LEU A 260 5.99 9.03 -8.00
CA LEU A 260 5.74 7.64 -7.63
C LEU A 260 6.15 7.32 -6.18
N ALA A 261 5.81 6.11 -5.73
CA ALA A 261 6.31 5.58 -4.47
C ALA A 261 7.83 5.34 -4.54
N ALA A 262 8.48 5.26 -3.37
CA ALA A 262 9.94 5.10 -3.28
C ALA A 262 10.45 3.84 -3.99
N ASP A 263 9.61 2.80 -4.07
CA ASP A 263 9.94 1.51 -4.68
C ASP A 263 9.59 1.43 -6.18
N GLY A 264 9.24 2.56 -6.81
CA GLY A 264 8.86 2.65 -8.22
C GLY A 264 7.44 2.18 -8.52
N SER A 265 6.65 1.80 -7.52
CA SER A 265 5.25 1.41 -7.74
C SER A 265 4.33 2.60 -8.02
N ILE A 266 3.22 2.33 -8.69
CA ILE A 266 2.13 3.30 -8.91
C ILE A 266 1.48 3.60 -7.55
N GLY A 267 1.99 4.64 -6.89
CA GLY A 267 1.40 5.21 -5.68
C GLY A 267 0.14 6.02 -6.00
N GLY A 268 -0.53 6.52 -4.94
CA GLY A 268 -1.86 7.11 -5.08
C GLY A 268 -1.94 8.28 -6.06
N PHE A 269 -2.95 8.27 -6.92
CA PHE A 269 -3.19 9.28 -7.96
C PHE A 269 -4.62 9.76 -7.86
N HIS A 270 -4.84 11.08 -7.89
CA HIS A 270 -6.16 11.69 -7.66
C HIS A 270 -6.84 11.21 -6.36
N GLY A 271 -6.03 10.80 -5.38
CA GLY A 271 -6.50 10.41 -4.06
C GLY A 271 -6.90 8.95 -3.85
N ASP A 272 -6.79 8.10 -4.88
CA ASP A 272 -7.01 6.66 -4.75
C ASP A 272 -5.68 5.89 -4.69
N TRP A 273 -5.61 4.79 -3.94
CA TRP A 273 -4.37 4.06 -3.64
C TRP A 273 -4.37 2.63 -4.23
N GLY A 274 -3.22 2.22 -4.78
CA GLY A 274 -2.99 0.85 -5.27
C GLY A 274 -3.21 0.69 -6.78
N LYS A 275 -2.82 -0.49 -7.31
CA LYS A 275 -2.98 -0.83 -8.74
C LYS A 275 -4.44 -0.85 -9.19
N ASP A 276 -5.36 -1.04 -8.26
CA ASP A 276 -6.82 -1.09 -8.48
C ASP A 276 -7.52 0.26 -8.22
N GLY A 277 -6.76 1.32 -7.94
CA GLY A 277 -7.34 2.65 -7.77
C GLY A 277 -7.98 3.11 -9.08
N LYS A 278 -9.15 3.78 -9.01
CA LYS A 278 -9.95 4.23 -10.17
C LYS A 278 -9.15 5.08 -11.17
N HIS A 279 -8.05 5.68 -10.73
CA HIS A 279 -7.17 6.52 -11.55
C HIS A 279 -5.76 5.94 -11.78
N ALA A 280 -5.46 4.74 -11.25
CA ALA A 280 -4.19 4.06 -11.44
C ALA A 280 -3.96 3.72 -12.93
N ALA A 281 -5.01 3.28 -13.63
CA ALA A 281 -4.96 3.01 -15.07
C ALA A 281 -4.59 4.26 -15.87
N LYS A 282 -5.23 5.41 -15.60
CA LYS A 282 -4.95 6.69 -16.27
C LYS A 282 -3.52 7.17 -16.02
N LYS A 283 -2.99 7.00 -14.80
CA LYS A 283 -1.60 7.35 -14.49
C LYS A 283 -0.61 6.47 -15.25
N ILE A 284 -0.86 5.17 -15.32
CA ILE A 284 -0.04 4.23 -16.08
C ILE A 284 -0.05 4.59 -17.57
N GLU A 285 -1.22 4.91 -18.11
CA GLU A 285 -1.38 5.34 -19.51
C GLU A 285 -0.55 6.60 -19.81
N LEU A 286 -0.66 7.65 -18.98
CA LEU A 286 0.15 8.87 -19.14
C LEU A 286 1.65 8.57 -19.09
N LEU A 287 2.10 7.78 -18.11
CA LEU A 287 3.51 7.41 -17.97
C LEU A 287 4.01 6.62 -19.19
N ARG A 288 3.23 5.64 -19.67
CA ARG A 288 3.56 4.87 -20.88
C ARG A 288 3.58 5.74 -22.14
N GLY A 289 2.63 6.68 -22.27
CA GLY A 289 2.59 7.66 -23.36
C GLY A 289 3.76 8.65 -23.34
N GLU A 290 4.44 8.78 -22.20
CA GLU A 290 5.72 9.50 -22.08
C GLU A 290 6.96 8.62 -22.32
N GLY A 291 6.79 7.32 -22.56
CA GLY A 291 7.90 6.38 -22.79
C GLY A 291 8.44 5.70 -21.53
N ILE A 292 7.76 5.85 -20.38
CA ILE A 292 8.19 5.21 -19.14
C ILE A 292 7.82 3.72 -19.16
N ARG A 293 8.84 2.88 -18.94
CA ARG A 293 8.73 1.42 -18.96
C ARG A 293 8.44 0.85 -17.57
N PHE A 294 7.70 -0.25 -17.53
CA PHE A 294 7.37 -0.98 -16.31
C PHE A 294 7.90 -2.41 -16.38
N ASP A 295 8.32 -2.95 -15.23
CA ASP A 295 8.74 -4.35 -15.10
C ASP A 295 7.54 -5.32 -15.00
N SER A 296 7.82 -6.62 -14.94
CA SER A 296 6.81 -7.67 -14.77
C SER A 296 6.02 -7.57 -13.46
N ARG A 297 6.55 -6.83 -12.47
CA ARG A 297 5.91 -6.56 -11.18
C ARG A 297 5.12 -5.25 -11.20
N GLY A 298 5.05 -4.53 -12.32
CA GLY A 298 4.34 -3.27 -12.50
C GLY A 298 5.01 -2.07 -11.81
N LYS A 299 6.33 -2.13 -11.59
CA LYS A 299 7.15 -1.02 -11.09
C LYS A 299 7.85 -0.33 -12.25
N VAL A 300 8.09 0.97 -12.13
CA VAL A 300 8.82 1.70 -13.16
C VAL A 300 10.30 1.29 -13.19
N CYS A 301 10.82 1.09 -14.39
CA CYS A 301 12.22 0.78 -14.63
C CYS A 301 13.08 2.06 -14.65
N GLY A 302 14.29 1.98 -14.09
CA GLY A 302 15.28 3.06 -14.09
C GLY A 302 15.25 3.92 -12.82
N GLU A 303 16.21 4.83 -12.70
CA GLU A 303 16.40 5.65 -11.50
C GLU A 303 15.47 6.87 -11.47
N PRO A 304 14.96 7.26 -10.28
CA PRO A 304 14.14 8.44 -10.13
C PRO A 304 14.96 9.70 -10.42
N PHE A 305 14.31 10.67 -11.07
CA PHE A 305 14.85 12.00 -11.30
C PHE A 305 15.02 12.73 -9.97
N ARG A 306 16.23 13.24 -9.74
CA ARG A 306 16.62 13.98 -8.52
C ARG A 306 17.26 15.35 -8.80
N LYS A 307 17.49 15.69 -10.07
CA LYS A 307 18.13 16.94 -10.49
C LYS A 307 17.13 18.09 -10.58
N PHE A 308 16.40 18.31 -9.49
CA PHE A 308 15.38 19.36 -9.42
C PHE A 308 16.01 20.74 -9.48
N HIS A 309 15.24 21.72 -9.94
CA HIS A 309 15.60 23.13 -9.88
C HIS A 309 14.35 23.96 -9.58
N ASP A 310 14.55 25.01 -8.78
CA ASP A 310 13.57 26.09 -8.64
C ASP A 310 13.85 27.08 -9.76
N PHE A 311 12.87 27.34 -10.63
CA PHE A 311 13.00 28.27 -11.76
C PHE A 311 13.04 29.74 -11.30
N GLN A 312 13.89 30.10 -10.32
CA GLN A 312 13.80 31.31 -9.49
C GLN A 312 13.53 32.58 -10.31
N GLU A 313 14.11 32.69 -11.50
CA GLU A 313 13.82 33.73 -12.48
C GLU A 313 13.74 33.05 -13.85
N VAL A 314 12.54 32.87 -14.40
CA VAL A 314 12.45 32.69 -15.85
C VAL A 314 12.42 34.10 -16.40
N PRO A 315 13.45 34.54 -17.14
CA PRO A 315 13.48 35.87 -17.72
C PRO A 315 12.21 36.06 -18.55
N GLU A 316 11.46 37.13 -18.28
CA GLU A 316 10.27 37.45 -19.07
C GLU A 316 10.65 37.63 -20.55
N ASP A 317 11.87 38.12 -20.79
CA ASP A 317 12.44 38.36 -22.11
C ASP A 317 13.77 37.64 -22.30
N SER A 318 13.84 36.79 -23.32
CA SER A 318 15.07 36.56 -24.06
C SER A 318 14.68 36.17 -25.48
N PRO A 319 14.84 37.06 -26.48
CA PRO A 319 14.56 36.74 -27.87
C PRO A 319 15.71 35.94 -28.48
N ALA A 320 15.38 34.87 -29.19
CA ALA A 320 15.98 34.42 -30.45
C ALA A 320 15.22 33.20 -30.98
#